data_AF-A0A925FQK7-F1
#
_entry.id   AF-A0A925FQK7-F1
#
_cell.length_a   1.000
_cell.length_b   1.000
_cell.length_c   1.000
_cell.angle_alpha   90.00
_cell.angle_beta   90.00
_cell.angle_gamma   90.00
#
_symmetry.space_group_name_H-M   'P 1'
#
loop_
_entity.id
_entity.type
_entity.pdbx_description
1 polymer ?
#
loop_
_entity_poly.entity_id
_entity_poly.type
_entity_poly.pdbx_seq_one_letter_code
_entity_poly.pdbx_strand_id
1 'polypeptide(L)'
;MKKHFVIMLPVFAAFVLVSAICAPAQFTIKIPKIKKEKPPVEQPRTESIPSSDSGSPASGESSGSRYSAAVGKSQYDFIRPTADPQLVTDSIYIQAETRDEYWKMPRQKYSSWLPKVRFGLFYDWKLTLPHLVEYFNSDGSLWFSETIEGEMPGDNRVVPFKTGRGYVDKMWESKSTAATGIYGIKITNTKSGKMIFQGKFKVGKFPREYKGKNEVEFYVDHDWILPIGTVSFHHSNFSGQDIGFNFPVEVSMWFKKNPGSDHQLEARLFYKGQQIAVTKRLEGYEDRASEVGNLSADLHHWKRLQFQWSSENVNVDNGGSYHKDNMPKSFFVDRNPGEYTVKVYDKAVQVREAKFTVGTDGRIVDGGYQKPGYLAYYKVIIPVTVIGTSEKWNAAAWKTEAFYGNPMAGFTVQ
;
A
#
# COMPACT_ATOMS: atom_id res chain seq x y z
N MET A 1 13.59 2.72 -73.66
CA MET A 1 12.81 1.47 -73.48
C MET A 1 13.68 0.45 -72.75
N LYS A 2 13.26 0.02 -71.55
CA LYS A 2 13.44 -1.31 -70.91
C LYS A 2 14.89 -1.88 -70.85
N LYS A 3 15.46 -2.28 -69.71
CA LYS A 3 14.93 -3.19 -68.69
C LYS A 3 15.69 -3.06 -67.36
N HIS A 4 14.96 -3.32 -66.28
CA HIS A 4 15.41 -3.43 -64.90
C HIS A 4 16.35 -4.62 -64.66
N PHE A 5 17.35 -4.40 -63.81
CA PHE A 5 18.07 -5.44 -63.08
C PHE A 5 18.20 -4.94 -61.63
N VAL A 6 17.34 -5.44 -60.73
CA VAL A 6 17.46 -5.19 -59.29
C VAL A 6 17.74 -6.54 -58.65
N ILE A 7 18.95 -6.65 -58.11
CA ILE A 7 19.45 -7.81 -57.37
C ILE A 7 18.90 -7.72 -55.94
N MET A 8 18.12 -8.72 -55.53
CA MET A 8 17.76 -8.95 -54.13
C MET A 8 18.98 -9.43 -53.36
N LEU A 9 19.29 -8.78 -52.24
CA LEU A 9 20.25 -9.25 -51.24
C LEU A 9 19.48 -9.61 -49.95
N PRO A 10 19.64 -10.80 -49.36
CA PRO A 10 19.06 -11.12 -48.06
C PRO A 10 20.00 -10.66 -46.95
N VAL A 11 19.61 -9.64 -46.17
CA VAL A 11 20.31 -9.28 -44.94
C VAL A 11 19.76 -10.13 -43.80
N PHE A 12 20.62 -11.01 -43.31
CA PHE A 12 20.46 -11.83 -42.11
C PHE A 12 20.20 -10.95 -40.87
N ALA A 13 19.10 -11.23 -40.17
CA ALA A 13 18.82 -10.67 -38.85
C ALA A 13 19.54 -11.49 -37.77
N ALA A 14 20.56 -10.92 -37.14
CA ALA A 14 21.17 -11.46 -35.92
C ALA A 14 20.47 -10.81 -34.71
N PHE A 15 19.59 -11.56 -34.05
CA PHE A 15 19.05 -11.21 -32.74
C PHE A 15 20.12 -11.48 -31.68
N VAL A 16 20.77 -10.43 -31.19
CA VAL A 16 21.57 -10.49 -29.96
C VAL A 16 20.64 -10.26 -28.78
N LEU A 17 20.39 -11.34 -28.02
CA LEU A 17 19.73 -11.31 -26.73
C LEU A 17 20.65 -10.59 -25.73
N VAL A 18 20.37 -9.33 -25.40
CA VAL A 18 21.00 -8.65 -24.26
C VAL A 18 20.13 -8.89 -23.03
N SER A 19 20.53 -9.87 -22.22
CA SER A 19 20.01 -10.08 -20.87
C SER A 19 20.51 -8.94 -19.99
N ALA A 20 19.70 -7.88 -19.85
CA ALA A 20 19.96 -6.82 -18.88
C ALA A 20 19.79 -7.38 -17.47
N ILE A 21 20.90 -7.51 -16.74
CA ILE A 21 20.92 -7.79 -15.32
C ILE A 21 20.40 -6.52 -14.63
N CYS A 22 19.16 -6.55 -14.12
CA CYS A 22 18.62 -5.51 -13.25
C CYS A 22 19.39 -5.51 -11.92
N ALA A 23 20.42 -4.69 -11.80
CA ALA A 23 20.89 -4.24 -10.50
C ALA A 23 19.85 -3.26 -9.92
N PRO A 24 19.49 -3.34 -8.63
CA PRO A 24 18.66 -2.31 -8.01
C PRO A 24 19.41 -0.99 -8.11
N ALA A 25 18.79 0.00 -8.78
CA ALA A 25 19.34 1.34 -8.93
C ALA A 25 19.32 2.07 -7.58
N GLN A 26 20.22 1.71 -6.68
CA GLN A 26 20.58 2.53 -5.53
C GLN A 26 21.32 3.75 -6.07
N PHE A 27 20.71 4.92 -5.96
CA PHE A 27 21.40 6.17 -6.25
C PHE A 27 22.50 6.37 -5.20
N THR A 28 23.75 6.52 -5.64
CA THR A 28 24.83 7.02 -4.80
C THR A 28 24.58 8.51 -4.54
N ILE A 29 23.72 8.84 -3.57
CA ILE A 29 23.55 10.21 -3.11
C ILE A 29 24.84 10.59 -2.36
N LYS A 30 25.59 11.56 -2.89
CA LYS A 30 26.71 12.17 -2.18
C LYS A 30 26.15 13.06 -1.06
N ILE A 31 25.98 12.49 0.13
CA ILE A 31 25.56 13.24 1.33
C ILE A 31 26.77 14.05 1.86
N PRO A 32 26.67 15.38 2.01
CA PRO A 32 27.70 16.17 2.71
C PRO A 32 27.75 15.78 4.20
N LYS A 33 28.94 15.52 4.74
CA LYS A 33 29.12 15.23 6.17
C LYS A 33 28.74 16.46 7.00
N ILE A 34 27.67 16.35 7.79
CA ILE A 34 27.31 17.32 8.82
C ILE A 34 28.32 17.21 9.97
N LYS A 35 29.02 18.30 10.30
CA LYS A 35 29.86 18.38 11.51
C LYS A 35 28.93 18.37 12.73
N LYS A 36 29.05 17.37 13.59
CA LYS A 36 28.43 17.37 14.93
C LYS A 36 29.13 18.41 15.80
N GLU A 37 28.42 19.45 16.22
CA GLU A 37 28.82 20.22 17.40
C GLU A 37 28.51 19.40 18.67
N LYS A 38 29.46 19.41 19.62
CA LYS A 38 29.31 18.78 20.93
C LYS A 38 28.37 19.63 21.80
N PRO A 39 27.37 19.05 22.47
CA PRO A 39 26.65 19.75 23.53
C PRO A 39 27.54 19.94 24.77
N PRO A 40 27.35 21.02 25.55
CA PRO A 40 28.04 21.23 26.82
C PRO A 40 27.58 20.22 27.88
N VAL A 41 28.51 19.87 28.75
CA VAL A 41 28.31 18.98 29.91
C VAL A 41 27.60 19.76 31.02
N GLU A 42 26.53 19.20 31.57
CA GLU A 42 25.97 19.65 32.85
C GLU A 42 25.70 18.44 33.76
N GLN A 43 26.09 18.60 35.04
CA GLN A 43 26.16 17.58 36.09
C GLN A 43 24.81 17.34 36.80
N PRO A 44 24.66 16.21 37.53
CA PRO A 44 23.37 15.68 37.96
C PRO A 44 22.88 16.28 39.27
N ARG A 45 21.55 16.42 39.42
CA ARG A 45 20.90 16.73 40.70
C ARG A 45 19.93 15.61 41.10
N THR A 46 20.17 15.09 42.30
CA THR A 46 19.43 14.06 43.04
C THR A 46 18.20 14.65 43.72
N GLU A 47 17.07 13.92 43.79
CA GLU A 47 16.02 13.98 44.83
C GLU A 47 15.00 12.83 44.55
N SER A 48 15.04 11.72 45.30
CA SER A 48 14.34 11.40 46.56
C SER A 48 12.85 11.02 46.42
N ILE A 49 12.57 9.75 46.73
CA ILE A 49 11.25 9.10 46.86
C ILE A 49 10.65 9.41 48.24
N PRO A 50 9.31 9.45 48.36
CA PRO A 50 8.68 8.81 49.51
C PRO A 50 7.55 7.84 49.14
N SER A 51 7.59 6.72 49.83
CA SER A 51 6.61 5.64 49.96
C SER A 51 5.46 6.01 50.91
N SER A 52 4.26 5.47 50.67
CA SER A 52 3.41 4.94 51.75
C SER A 52 2.30 4.01 51.21
N ASP A 53 2.17 2.88 51.92
CA ASP A 53 1.17 1.82 51.84
C ASP A 53 -0.26 2.29 52.14
N SER A 54 -1.27 1.56 51.66
CA SER A 54 -2.16 0.71 52.50
C SER A 54 -3.47 0.27 51.81
N GLY A 55 -3.80 -1.02 51.99
CA GLY A 55 -5.18 -1.48 52.24
C GLY A 55 -6.01 -2.08 51.08
N SER A 56 -6.00 -3.42 50.94
CA SER A 56 -7.14 -4.21 50.40
C SER A 56 -8.17 -4.50 51.52
N PRO A 57 -9.44 -4.94 51.27
CA PRO A 57 -9.71 -6.31 50.77
C PRO A 57 -11.01 -6.55 49.93
N ALA A 58 -11.08 -7.78 49.38
CA ALA A 58 -12.25 -8.65 49.12
C ALA A 58 -13.19 -8.30 47.93
N SER A 59 -13.10 -9.02 46.80
CA SER A 59 -13.64 -10.36 46.46
C SER A 59 -15.05 -10.33 45.87
N GLY A 60 -15.17 -10.70 44.59
CA GLY A 60 -16.42 -11.01 43.90
C GLY A 60 -16.13 -11.99 42.78
N GLU A 61 -16.58 -13.23 42.98
CA GLU A 61 -16.48 -14.37 42.08
C GLU A 61 -17.05 -14.06 40.69
N SER A 62 -16.33 -14.43 39.62
CA SER A 62 -16.95 -14.68 38.31
C SER A 62 -16.80 -16.15 37.97
N SER A 63 -17.95 -16.80 37.84
CA SER A 63 -18.19 -18.16 37.43
C SER A 63 -17.33 -18.58 36.23
N GLY A 64 -16.73 -19.76 36.36
CA GLY A 64 -15.92 -20.38 35.32
C GLY A 64 -16.73 -20.70 34.08
N SER A 65 -16.32 -20.14 32.95
CA SER A 65 -16.59 -20.71 31.64
C SER A 65 -15.60 -21.85 31.40
N ARG A 66 -16.07 -23.09 31.57
CA ARG A 66 -15.37 -24.29 31.12
C ARG A 66 -15.48 -24.38 29.61
N TYR A 67 -14.55 -23.75 28.89
CA TYR A 67 -14.22 -24.21 27.54
C TYR A 67 -13.13 -25.27 27.67
N SER A 68 -13.50 -26.52 27.36
CA SER A 68 -12.60 -27.66 27.27
C SER A 68 -11.47 -27.36 26.29
N ALA A 69 -10.25 -27.39 26.81
CA ALA A 69 -9.03 -27.26 26.05
C ALA A 69 -8.88 -28.41 25.04
N ALA A 70 -9.12 -28.13 23.77
CA ALA A 70 -8.38 -28.72 22.67
C ALA A 70 -7.65 -27.58 21.97
N VAL A 71 -6.53 -27.14 22.55
CA VAL A 71 -5.69 -26.08 21.96
C VAL A 71 -4.92 -26.69 20.79
N GLY A 72 -5.59 -26.83 19.65
CA GLY A 72 -4.92 -26.84 18.36
C GLY A 72 -4.22 -25.49 18.22
N LYS A 73 -2.92 -25.49 17.97
CA LYS A 73 -2.16 -24.24 17.73
C LYS A 73 -2.79 -23.53 16.53
N SER A 74 -3.27 -22.30 16.73
CA SER A 74 -3.84 -21.46 15.68
C SER A 74 -2.87 -21.35 14.49
N GLN A 75 -3.38 -21.45 13.27
CA GLN A 75 -2.57 -21.34 12.05
C GLN A 75 -2.09 -19.91 11.83
N TYR A 76 -2.90 -18.92 12.25
CA TYR A 76 -2.65 -17.49 12.17
C TYR A 76 -2.67 -16.87 13.58
N ASP A 77 -1.51 -16.42 14.05
CA ASP A 77 -1.32 -15.79 15.37
C ASP A 77 -1.16 -14.26 15.26
N PHE A 78 -1.20 -13.53 16.36
CA PHE A 78 -0.90 -12.10 16.34
C PHE A 78 0.60 -11.85 16.22
N ILE A 79 1.02 -11.19 15.14
CA ILE A 79 2.38 -10.65 15.05
C ILE A 79 2.49 -9.52 16.09
N ARG A 80 3.43 -9.64 17.02
CA ARG A 80 3.67 -8.61 18.03
C ARG A 80 4.62 -7.55 17.47
N PRO A 81 4.31 -6.25 17.64
CA PRO A 81 5.25 -5.19 17.28
C PRO A 81 6.54 -5.32 18.08
N THR A 82 7.65 -4.90 17.48
CA THR A 82 8.96 -4.82 18.14
C THR A 82 9.40 -3.36 18.28
N ALA A 83 10.50 -3.12 18.97
CA ALA A 83 11.09 -1.77 19.06
C ALA A 83 11.65 -1.27 17.71
N ASP A 84 11.93 -2.18 16.78
CA ASP A 84 12.46 -1.83 15.45
C ASP A 84 11.32 -1.48 14.50
N PRO A 85 11.25 -0.23 13.99
CA PRO A 85 10.18 0.16 13.11
C PRO A 85 10.29 -0.49 11.73
N GLN A 86 9.19 -1.11 11.32
CA GLN A 86 9.04 -1.69 10.00
C GLN A 86 8.05 -0.86 9.17
N LEU A 87 8.47 -0.44 7.97
CA LEU A 87 7.56 0.22 7.03
C LEU A 87 6.46 -0.76 6.61
N VAL A 88 5.20 -0.35 6.73
CA VAL A 88 4.08 -1.08 6.13
C VAL A 88 4.09 -0.78 4.63
N THR A 89 4.54 -1.73 3.83
CA THR A 89 4.96 -1.49 2.44
C THR A 89 3.87 -0.92 1.55
N ASP A 90 2.62 -1.37 1.73
CA ASP A 90 1.47 -0.93 0.94
C ASP A 90 0.83 0.36 1.46
N SER A 91 1.31 0.90 2.58
CA SER A 91 0.76 2.11 3.21
C SER A 91 1.34 3.41 2.67
N ILE A 92 2.49 3.36 1.97
CA ILE A 92 3.11 4.58 1.45
C ILE A 92 2.27 5.15 0.30
N TYR A 93 1.85 6.40 0.48
CA TYR A 93 1.08 7.14 -0.49
C TYR A 93 1.63 8.56 -0.61
N ILE A 94 2.00 8.92 -1.83
CA ILE A 94 2.45 10.26 -2.18
C ILE A 94 1.39 10.88 -3.09
N GLN A 95 1.01 12.11 -2.79
CA GLN A 95 0.02 12.89 -3.52
C GLN A 95 0.62 14.24 -3.91
N ALA A 96 0.17 14.80 -5.03
CA ALA A 96 0.41 16.20 -5.38
C ALA A 96 -0.78 17.04 -4.88
N GLU A 97 -0.56 17.88 -3.87
CA GLU A 97 -1.52 18.93 -3.51
C GLU A 97 -1.41 20.04 -4.54
N THR A 98 -2.52 20.47 -5.13
CA THR A 98 -2.54 21.54 -6.15
C THR A 98 -3.20 22.80 -5.59
N ARG A 99 -2.66 23.99 -5.89
CA ARG A 99 -3.35 25.28 -5.70
C ARG A 99 -3.19 26.18 -6.91
N ASP A 100 -4.11 27.12 -7.07
CA ASP A 100 -4.22 28.02 -8.24
C ASP A 100 -3.31 29.25 -8.13
N GLU A 101 -2.23 29.10 -7.39
CA GLU A 101 -1.28 30.14 -7.03
C GLU A 101 0.13 29.61 -7.20
N TYR A 102 0.99 30.38 -7.85
CA TYR A 102 2.41 30.07 -7.98
C TYR A 102 3.24 31.25 -7.51
N TRP A 103 4.07 31.04 -6.49
CA TRP A 103 4.82 32.11 -5.84
C TRP A 103 5.77 32.87 -6.77
N LYS A 104 6.25 32.23 -7.85
CA LYS A 104 7.08 32.89 -8.88
C LYS A 104 6.28 33.73 -9.87
N MET A 105 4.95 33.59 -9.88
CA MET A 105 4.03 34.35 -10.73
C MET A 105 2.91 34.95 -9.87
N PRO A 106 3.26 35.83 -8.91
CA PRO A 106 2.25 36.42 -8.04
C PRO A 106 1.21 37.18 -8.87
N ARG A 107 -0.05 37.12 -8.44
CA ARG A 107 -1.23 37.75 -9.09
C ARG A 107 -1.66 37.13 -10.42
N GLN A 108 -1.06 36.03 -10.85
CA GLN A 108 -1.56 35.23 -11.97
C GLN A 108 -2.23 33.97 -11.45
N LYS A 109 -3.38 33.61 -12.03
CA LYS A 109 -3.96 32.28 -11.83
C LYS A 109 -3.08 31.26 -12.53
N TYR A 110 -2.34 30.50 -11.74
CA TYR A 110 -1.38 29.54 -12.26
C TYR A 110 -1.25 28.38 -11.28
N SER A 111 -1.62 27.18 -11.71
CA SER A 111 -1.55 26.00 -10.86
C SER A 111 -0.10 25.65 -10.51
N SER A 112 0.15 25.44 -9.23
CA SER A 112 1.38 24.83 -8.73
C SER A 112 1.05 23.73 -7.73
N TRP A 113 2.04 22.93 -7.36
CA TRP A 113 1.84 21.82 -6.45
C TRP A 113 2.99 21.61 -5.46
N LEU A 114 2.68 20.88 -4.39
CA LEU A 114 3.64 20.32 -3.42
C LEU A 114 3.30 18.86 -3.11
N PRO A 115 4.30 18.00 -2.83
CA PRO A 115 4.05 16.64 -2.39
C PRO A 115 3.48 16.60 -0.98
N LYS A 116 2.55 15.68 -0.74
CA LYS A 116 2.17 15.17 0.58
C LYS A 116 2.53 13.71 0.64
N VAL A 117 3.03 13.23 1.77
CA VAL A 117 3.22 11.81 2.03
C VAL A 117 2.33 11.35 3.17
N ARG A 118 1.83 10.13 3.09
CA ARG A 118 1.41 9.32 4.23
C ARG A 118 2.06 7.95 4.17
N PHE A 119 2.35 7.37 5.32
CA PHE A 119 2.86 6.01 5.46
C PHE A 119 2.55 5.48 6.86
N GLY A 120 2.63 4.18 7.04
CA GLY A 120 2.43 3.50 8.31
C GLY A 120 3.70 2.76 8.72
N LEU A 121 3.99 2.78 10.02
CA LEU A 121 5.04 1.95 10.61
C LEU A 121 4.41 0.94 11.57
N PHE A 122 4.89 -0.29 11.53
CA PHE A 122 4.54 -1.33 12.48
C PHE A 122 5.65 -1.46 13.52
N TYR A 123 5.39 -1.02 14.75
CA TYR A 123 6.35 -1.01 15.85
C TYR A 123 5.66 -0.79 17.20
N ASP A 124 6.41 -0.92 18.30
CA ASP A 124 5.91 -0.56 19.63
C ASP A 124 5.69 0.95 19.74
N TRP A 125 4.44 1.37 19.50
CA TRP A 125 3.99 2.76 19.43
C TRP A 125 4.24 3.57 20.72
N LYS A 126 4.56 2.91 21.83
CA LYS A 126 5.02 3.59 23.06
C LYS A 126 6.33 4.36 22.85
N LEU A 127 7.06 4.07 21.77
CA LEU A 127 8.23 4.82 21.35
C LEU A 127 7.82 6.02 20.49
N THR A 128 8.10 7.24 20.95
CA THR A 128 8.01 8.42 20.07
C THR A 128 9.20 8.43 19.11
N LEU A 129 8.92 8.34 17.81
CA LEU A 129 9.94 8.30 16.77
C LEU A 129 9.77 9.52 15.84
N PRO A 130 10.67 10.52 15.93
CA PRO A 130 10.69 11.61 14.97
C PRO A 130 11.24 11.12 13.62
N HIS A 131 10.59 11.53 12.53
CA HIS A 131 10.99 11.19 11.17
C HIS A 131 11.25 12.44 10.35
N LEU A 132 12.33 12.42 9.57
CA LEU A 132 12.63 13.43 8.57
C LEU A 132 12.27 12.86 7.20
N VAL A 133 11.41 13.56 6.47
CA VAL A 133 11.09 13.29 5.08
C VAL A 133 11.80 14.33 4.21
N GLU A 134 12.64 13.86 3.30
CA GLU A 134 13.38 14.68 2.34
C GLU A 134 12.80 14.46 0.94
N TYR A 135 12.49 15.54 0.23
CA TYR A 135 12.02 15.52 -1.15
C TYR A 135 13.12 16.02 -2.07
N PHE A 136 13.25 15.41 -3.25
CA PHE A 136 14.30 15.70 -4.21
C PHE A 136 13.71 16.09 -5.56
N ASN A 137 14.32 17.08 -6.21
CA ASN A 137 14.03 17.44 -7.60
C ASN A 137 14.41 16.29 -8.56
N SER A 138 13.99 16.42 -9.82
CA SER A 138 14.28 15.42 -10.86
C SER A 138 15.76 15.21 -11.15
N ASP A 139 16.61 16.19 -10.83
CA ASP A 139 18.06 16.10 -10.94
C ASP A 139 18.73 15.44 -9.72
N GLY A 140 17.94 15.05 -8.70
CA GLY A 140 18.42 14.46 -7.45
C GLY A 140 18.89 15.49 -6.40
N SER A 141 18.82 16.79 -6.67
CA SER A 141 19.09 17.82 -5.67
C SER A 141 17.98 17.86 -4.62
N LEU A 142 18.35 18.16 -3.36
CA LEU A 142 17.38 18.34 -2.28
C LEU A 142 16.46 19.52 -2.59
N TRP A 143 15.15 19.30 -2.59
CA TRP A 143 14.15 20.33 -2.81
C TRP A 143 13.75 21.00 -1.48
N PHE A 144 13.29 20.20 -0.52
CA PHE A 144 13.02 20.60 0.87
C PHE A 144 12.84 19.35 1.75
N SER A 145 12.74 19.55 3.07
CA SER A 145 12.56 18.47 4.04
C SER A 145 11.59 18.85 5.15
N GLU A 146 10.77 17.92 5.59
CA GLU A 146 9.79 18.09 6.67
C GLU A 146 10.01 17.10 7.82
N THR A 147 9.68 17.51 9.04
CA THR A 147 9.62 16.58 10.18
C THR A 147 8.18 16.11 10.36
N ILE A 148 7.99 14.79 10.44
CA ILE A 148 6.68 14.16 10.63
C ILE A 148 6.69 13.36 11.93
N GLU A 149 5.62 13.55 12.70
CA GLU A 149 5.35 12.82 13.94
C GLU A 149 4.26 11.78 13.69
N GLY A 150 4.31 10.68 14.45
CA GLY A 150 3.33 9.62 14.37
C GLY A 150 2.06 10.00 15.12
N GLU A 151 0.90 9.56 14.62
CA GLU A 151 -0.36 9.69 15.34
C GLU A 151 -0.59 8.49 16.27
N MET A 152 -1.75 8.40 16.92
CA MET A 152 -2.10 7.19 17.66
C MET A 152 -2.16 5.97 16.72
N PRO A 153 -1.70 4.79 17.17
CA PRO A 153 -1.84 3.58 16.37
C PRO A 153 -3.31 3.27 16.12
N GLY A 154 -3.62 2.73 14.93
CA GLY A 154 -4.92 2.11 14.69
C GLY A 154 -5.04 0.75 15.38
N ASP A 155 -6.21 0.11 15.24
CA ASP A 155 -6.48 -1.25 15.78
C ASP A 155 -5.49 -2.30 15.25
N ASN A 156 -4.93 -2.05 14.07
CA ASN A 156 -3.89 -2.85 13.43
C ASN A 156 -2.49 -2.67 14.01
N ARG A 157 -2.34 -1.85 15.05
CA ARG A 157 -1.06 -1.46 15.67
C ARG A 157 -0.08 -0.81 14.69
N VAL A 158 -0.58 -0.33 13.56
CA VAL A 158 0.18 0.49 12.63
C VAL A 158 0.03 1.94 13.07
N VAL A 159 1.16 2.59 13.27
CA VAL A 159 1.24 4.02 13.58
C VAL A 159 1.25 4.79 12.25
N PRO A 160 0.23 5.62 11.96
CA PRO A 160 0.21 6.41 10.75
C PRO A 160 1.05 7.68 10.91
N PHE A 161 1.70 8.07 9.82
CA PHE A 161 2.48 9.29 9.65
C PHE A 161 1.98 9.99 8.40
N LYS A 162 1.78 11.32 8.46
CA LYS A 162 1.35 12.10 7.30
C LYS A 162 1.88 13.53 7.35
N THR A 163 2.11 14.12 6.18
CA THR A 163 2.44 15.54 6.04
C THR A 163 1.40 16.40 6.77
N GLY A 164 1.86 17.25 7.68
CA GLY A 164 1.00 18.12 8.48
C GLY A 164 0.39 19.24 7.64
N ARG A 165 -0.89 19.58 7.89
CA ARG A 165 -1.60 20.62 7.12
C ARG A 165 -0.86 21.97 7.11
N GLY A 166 -0.45 22.44 8.29
CA GLY A 166 0.27 23.70 8.43
C GLY A 166 1.70 23.69 7.88
N TYR A 167 2.26 22.51 7.53
CA TYR A 167 3.56 22.43 6.90
C TYR A 167 3.48 22.79 5.41
N VAL A 168 2.47 22.27 4.70
CA VAL A 168 2.24 22.57 3.28
C VAL A 168 2.00 24.07 3.07
N ASP A 169 1.19 24.70 3.94
CA ASP A 169 0.91 26.14 3.88
C ASP A 169 2.19 26.99 3.99
N LYS A 170 3.09 26.65 4.92
CA LYS A 170 4.36 27.36 5.12
C LYS A 170 5.32 27.21 3.94
N MET A 171 5.29 26.06 3.27
CA MET A 171 6.19 25.78 2.15
C MET A 171 5.66 26.33 0.82
N TRP A 172 4.37 26.64 0.72
CA TRP A 172 3.74 27.00 -0.55
C TRP A 172 4.43 28.18 -1.24
N GLU A 173 4.67 29.26 -0.50
CA GLU A 173 5.20 30.53 -1.01
C GLU A 173 6.69 30.50 -1.39
N SER A 174 7.39 29.40 -1.13
CA SER A 174 8.83 29.28 -1.42
C SER A 174 9.23 28.01 -2.13
N LYS A 175 8.42 26.95 -2.04
CA LYS A 175 8.77 25.62 -2.54
C LYS A 175 7.83 25.11 -3.60
N SER A 176 6.60 25.61 -3.77
CA SER A 176 5.70 25.06 -4.77
C SER A 176 6.28 25.14 -6.18
N THR A 177 5.88 24.22 -7.05
CA THR A 177 6.39 24.13 -8.43
C THR A 177 5.29 23.87 -9.43
N ALA A 178 5.49 24.31 -10.67
CA ALA A 178 4.65 23.99 -11.81
C ALA A 178 5.20 22.84 -12.68
N ALA A 179 6.39 22.35 -12.35
CA ALA A 179 7.09 21.34 -13.13
C ALA A 179 6.53 19.94 -12.85
N THR A 180 6.45 19.13 -13.91
CA THR A 180 6.14 17.69 -13.86
C THR A 180 7.44 16.89 -14.03
N GLY A 181 7.41 15.59 -13.73
CA GLY A 181 8.58 14.73 -13.86
C GLY A 181 8.69 13.69 -12.76
N ILE A 182 9.88 13.11 -12.61
CA ILE A 182 10.18 12.11 -11.59
C ILE A 182 10.87 12.82 -10.42
N TYR A 183 10.32 12.71 -9.23
CA TYR A 183 10.86 13.30 -8.00
C TYR A 183 11.31 12.19 -7.05
N GLY A 184 12.21 12.53 -6.13
CA GLY A 184 12.70 11.59 -5.11
C GLY A 184 12.07 11.84 -3.74
N ILE A 185 12.02 10.79 -2.93
CA ILE A 185 11.65 10.85 -1.51
C ILE A 185 12.60 9.99 -0.68
N LYS A 186 12.92 10.43 0.54
CA LYS A 186 13.65 9.65 1.53
C LYS A 186 13.06 9.89 2.91
N ILE A 187 12.88 8.82 3.68
CA ILE A 187 12.36 8.85 5.05
C ILE A 187 13.44 8.30 5.97
N THR A 188 13.85 9.10 6.95
CA THR A 188 14.89 8.75 7.90
C THR A 188 14.35 8.86 9.33
N ASN A 189 14.59 7.85 10.15
CA ASN A 189 14.38 7.94 11.59
C ASN A 189 15.48 8.86 12.16
N THR A 190 15.14 10.01 12.72
CA THR A 190 16.16 10.98 13.13
C THR A 190 16.84 10.60 14.45
N LYS A 191 16.22 9.73 15.25
CA LYS A 191 16.82 9.20 16.49
C LYS A 191 17.94 8.21 16.19
N SER A 192 17.71 7.28 15.27
CA SER A 192 18.70 6.23 14.92
C SER A 192 19.58 6.60 13.72
N GLY A 193 19.17 7.58 12.91
CA GLY A 193 19.79 7.89 11.63
C GLY A 193 19.52 6.84 10.54
N LYS A 194 18.71 5.82 10.83
CA LYS A 194 18.40 4.73 9.89
C LYS A 194 17.42 5.22 8.82
N MET A 195 17.76 4.96 7.57
CA MET A 195 16.84 5.13 6.45
C MET A 195 15.75 4.06 6.52
N ILE A 196 14.50 4.50 6.57
CA ILE A 196 13.32 3.62 6.55
C ILE A 196 12.88 3.36 5.12
N PHE A 197 12.93 4.41 4.29
CA PHE A 197 12.46 4.35 2.93
C PHE A 197 13.24 5.31 2.04
N GLN A 198 13.43 4.91 0.78
CA GLN A 198 13.87 5.80 -0.30
C GLN A 198 13.18 5.36 -1.58
N GLY A 199 12.71 6.31 -2.37
CA GLY A 199 11.98 6.02 -3.58
C GLY A 199 11.85 7.21 -4.52
N LYS A 200 11.06 7.00 -5.56
CA LYS A 200 10.76 7.96 -6.62
C LYS A 200 9.31 7.91 -7.03
N PHE A 201 8.73 9.06 -7.29
CA PHE A 201 7.35 9.19 -7.74
C PHE A 201 7.28 10.09 -8.97
N LYS A 202 6.39 9.73 -9.89
CA LYS A 202 6.20 10.43 -11.15
C LYS A 202 4.97 11.33 -11.04
N VAL A 203 5.14 12.60 -11.38
CA VAL A 203 4.08 13.61 -11.35
C VAL A 203 3.69 13.99 -12.76
N GLY A 204 2.40 13.88 -13.06
CA GLY A 204 1.76 14.37 -14.28
C GLY A 204 0.82 15.54 -13.99
N LYS A 205 0.17 16.04 -15.03
CA LYS A 205 -0.90 17.03 -14.91
C LYS A 205 -1.99 16.83 -15.96
N PHE A 206 -3.20 17.26 -15.66
CA PHE A 206 -4.33 17.30 -16.60
C PHE A 206 -5.09 18.63 -16.46
N PRO A 207 -5.76 19.11 -17.53
CA PRO A 207 -6.57 20.32 -17.45
C PRO A 207 -7.79 20.09 -16.55
N ARG A 208 -8.16 21.07 -15.71
CA ARG A 208 -9.42 21.02 -14.97
C ARG A 208 -10.56 21.51 -15.85
N GLU A 209 -11.69 20.81 -15.79
CA GLU A 209 -12.87 21.14 -16.57
C GLU A 209 -13.35 22.57 -16.25
N TYR A 210 -13.75 23.31 -17.28
CA TYR A 210 -14.25 24.71 -17.17
C TYR A 210 -13.28 25.74 -16.58
N LYS A 211 -11.97 25.45 -16.52
CA LYS A 211 -10.94 26.37 -16.02
C LYS A 211 -10.00 26.87 -17.14
N GLY A 212 -9.22 27.92 -16.86
CA GLY A 212 -8.26 28.48 -17.80
C GLY A 212 -7.11 27.52 -18.12
N LYS A 213 -6.38 27.77 -19.23
CA LYS A 213 -5.28 26.90 -19.70
C LYS A 213 -4.15 26.68 -18.68
N ASN A 214 -3.97 27.60 -17.73
CA ASN A 214 -2.96 27.52 -16.67
C ASN A 214 -3.46 26.89 -15.37
N GLU A 215 -4.75 26.56 -15.31
CA GLU A 215 -5.42 25.98 -14.15
C GLU A 215 -5.52 24.45 -14.33
N VAL A 216 -4.38 23.79 -14.22
CA VAL A 216 -4.27 22.32 -14.27
C VAL A 216 -4.40 21.69 -12.89
N GLU A 217 -4.61 20.39 -12.86
CA GLU A 217 -4.48 19.55 -11.66
C GLU A 217 -3.24 18.68 -11.79
N PHE A 218 -2.44 18.59 -10.73
CA PHE A 218 -1.30 17.67 -10.67
C PHE A 218 -1.69 16.37 -9.98
N TYR A 219 -1.08 15.27 -10.43
CA TYR A 219 -1.30 13.94 -9.85
C TYR A 219 0.00 13.15 -9.80
N VAL A 220 0.07 12.22 -8.85
CA VAL A 220 1.11 11.19 -8.83
C VAL A 220 0.61 9.99 -9.64
N ASP A 221 1.42 9.49 -10.56
CA ASP A 221 1.12 8.31 -11.38
C ASP A 221 1.32 7.05 -10.52
N HIS A 222 0.25 6.27 -10.35
CA HIS A 222 0.28 5.01 -9.62
C HIS A 222 -0.03 3.80 -10.51
N ASP A 223 0.11 3.87 -11.83
CA ASP A 223 -0.21 2.74 -12.73
C ASP A 223 0.46 1.42 -12.36
N TRP A 224 1.62 1.49 -11.70
CA TRP A 224 2.34 0.34 -11.17
C TRP A 224 1.53 -0.52 -10.18
N ILE A 225 0.48 0.01 -9.54
CA ILE A 225 -0.33 -0.75 -8.57
C ILE A 225 -1.41 -1.62 -9.24
N LEU A 226 -1.82 -1.31 -10.47
CA LEU A 226 -2.94 -2.00 -11.12
C LEU A 226 -2.78 -3.51 -11.28
N PRO A 227 -1.59 -4.05 -11.61
CA PRO A 227 -1.41 -5.49 -11.71
C PRO A 227 -1.01 -6.14 -10.37
N ILE A 228 -1.10 -5.41 -9.26
CA ILE A 228 -0.73 -5.88 -7.92
C ILE A 228 -2.00 -5.96 -7.07
N GLY A 229 -2.38 -7.16 -6.68
CA GLY A 229 -3.47 -7.41 -5.74
C GLY A 229 -2.95 -7.91 -4.41
N THR A 230 -3.86 -8.06 -3.46
CA THR A 230 -3.55 -8.69 -2.17
C THR A 230 -4.64 -9.64 -1.75
N VAL A 231 -4.27 -10.72 -1.06
CA VAL A 231 -5.20 -11.60 -0.36
C VAL A 231 -4.86 -11.60 1.12
N SER A 232 -5.88 -11.47 1.97
CA SER A 232 -5.75 -11.38 3.42
C SER A 232 -7.05 -11.77 4.11
N PHE A 233 -7.14 -11.42 5.39
CA PHE A 233 -8.30 -11.62 6.24
C PHE A 233 -8.86 -10.28 6.70
N HIS A 234 -10.18 -10.17 6.81
CA HIS A 234 -10.78 -8.95 7.31
C HIS A 234 -10.38 -8.66 8.76
N HIS A 235 -9.97 -7.42 9.02
CA HIS A 235 -9.29 -7.02 10.25
C HIS A 235 -10.23 -6.66 11.42
N SER A 236 -11.53 -6.44 11.17
CA SER A 236 -12.48 -6.03 12.23
C SER A 236 -12.70 -7.06 13.33
N ASN A 237 -12.32 -8.32 13.09
CA ASN A 237 -12.53 -9.42 14.03
C ASN A 237 -11.30 -9.68 14.92
N PHE A 238 -10.26 -8.83 14.83
CA PHE A 238 -8.99 -8.99 15.54
C PHE A 238 -8.93 -8.21 16.87
N SER A 239 -10.06 -8.06 17.57
CA SER A 239 -10.12 -7.44 18.91
C SER A 239 -9.60 -8.38 20.01
N GLY A 240 -8.33 -8.79 19.92
CA GLY A 240 -7.43 -9.15 21.03
C GLY A 240 -7.80 -10.25 22.05
N GLN A 241 -9.02 -10.80 22.06
CA GLN A 241 -9.46 -11.76 23.09
C GLN A 241 -10.12 -13.03 22.55
N ASP A 242 -10.55 -13.05 21.30
CA ASP A 242 -11.26 -14.21 20.74
C ASP A 242 -10.49 -14.79 19.56
N ILE A 243 -9.56 -15.69 19.91
CA ILE A 243 -8.67 -16.44 19.01
C ILE A 243 -9.41 -17.52 18.22
N GLY A 244 -10.74 -17.39 18.09
CA GLY A 244 -11.63 -18.36 17.50
C GLY A 244 -12.70 -17.71 16.67
N PHE A 245 -12.46 -16.56 16.02
CA PHE A 245 -13.37 -15.98 15.04
C PHE A 245 -13.00 -16.37 13.61
N ASN A 246 -14.03 -16.60 12.78
CA ASN A 246 -13.89 -16.74 11.34
C ASN A 246 -13.21 -15.51 10.75
N PHE A 247 -12.27 -15.78 9.86
CA PHE A 247 -11.65 -14.75 9.04
C PHE A 247 -12.26 -14.80 7.64
N PRO A 248 -13.15 -13.84 7.29
CA PRO A 248 -13.59 -13.69 5.92
C PRO A 248 -12.37 -13.49 5.04
N VAL A 249 -12.25 -14.31 4.01
CA VAL A 249 -11.20 -14.14 3.01
C VAL A 249 -11.48 -12.84 2.26
N GLU A 250 -10.48 -11.98 2.22
CA GLU A 250 -10.53 -10.70 1.54
C GLU A 250 -9.52 -10.70 0.40
N VAL A 251 -9.97 -10.29 -0.78
CA VAL A 251 -9.09 -10.00 -1.91
C VAL A 251 -9.23 -8.54 -2.28
N SER A 252 -8.12 -7.83 -2.39
CA SER A 252 -8.09 -6.43 -2.81
C SER A 252 -7.46 -6.28 -4.18
N MET A 253 -8.06 -5.46 -5.04
CA MET A 253 -7.52 -5.11 -6.36
C MET A 253 -7.69 -3.62 -6.64
N TRP A 254 -6.84 -3.07 -7.51
CA TRP A 254 -6.85 -1.66 -7.90
C TRP A 254 -7.53 -1.42 -9.26
N PHE A 255 -8.20 -0.27 -9.36
CA PHE A 255 -8.92 0.19 -10.55
C PHE A 255 -8.57 1.66 -10.83
N LYS A 256 -8.27 2.02 -12.08
CA LYS A 256 -7.88 3.38 -12.51
C LYS A 256 -9.07 4.29 -12.88
N LYS A 257 -10.27 3.78 -12.71
CA LYS A 257 -11.52 4.48 -12.94
C LYS A 257 -12.38 4.27 -11.72
N ASN A 258 -13.18 5.26 -11.32
CA ASN A 258 -14.22 5.02 -10.32
C ASN A 258 -15.24 4.08 -10.99
N PRO A 259 -15.30 2.78 -10.63
CA PRO A 259 -16.43 1.98 -11.05
C PRO A 259 -17.62 2.63 -10.33
N GLY A 260 -18.54 3.22 -11.08
CA GLY A 260 -19.51 4.19 -10.56
C GLY A 260 -20.22 3.77 -9.27
N SER A 261 -20.89 4.72 -8.61
CA SER A 261 -21.71 4.48 -7.40
C SER A 261 -22.73 3.33 -7.55
N ASP A 262 -23.04 2.95 -8.78
CA ASP A 262 -23.90 1.84 -9.10
C ASP A 262 -23.06 0.56 -9.05
N HIS A 263 -23.06 -0.08 -7.87
CA HIS A 263 -22.39 -1.34 -7.47
C HIS A 263 -22.52 -2.54 -8.45
N GLN A 264 -22.07 -2.41 -9.69
CA GLN A 264 -22.16 -3.45 -10.73
C GLN A 264 -20.88 -4.28 -10.84
N LEU A 265 -19.94 -4.09 -9.92
CA LEU A 265 -18.81 -4.97 -9.78
C LEU A 265 -19.21 -6.25 -9.05
N GLU A 266 -18.77 -7.39 -9.56
CA GLU A 266 -19.05 -8.69 -8.95
C GLU A 266 -17.77 -9.52 -8.97
N ALA A 267 -17.31 -9.99 -7.81
CA ALA A 267 -16.19 -10.92 -7.76
C ALA A 267 -16.66 -12.34 -7.47
N ARG A 268 -16.27 -13.25 -8.37
CA ARG A 268 -16.56 -14.68 -8.32
C ARG A 268 -15.31 -15.42 -7.90
N LEU A 269 -15.45 -16.30 -6.91
CA LEU A 269 -14.38 -17.17 -6.43
C LEU A 269 -14.56 -18.57 -7.01
N PHE A 270 -13.48 -19.12 -7.55
CA PHE A 270 -13.42 -20.45 -8.14
C PHE A 270 -12.39 -21.31 -7.42
N TYR A 271 -12.71 -22.58 -7.25
CA TYR A 271 -11.82 -23.62 -6.74
C TYR A 271 -12.02 -24.89 -7.55
N LYS A 272 -10.92 -25.52 -8.02
CA LYS A 272 -10.97 -26.69 -8.91
C LYS A 272 -11.89 -26.50 -10.14
N GLY A 273 -11.88 -25.29 -10.70
CA GLY A 273 -12.70 -24.91 -11.86
C GLY A 273 -14.19 -24.67 -11.57
N GLN A 274 -14.66 -24.89 -10.33
CA GLN A 274 -16.05 -24.64 -9.94
C GLN A 274 -16.18 -23.31 -9.23
N GLN A 275 -17.22 -22.55 -9.55
CA GLN A 275 -17.57 -21.34 -8.79
C GLN A 275 -18.09 -21.76 -7.42
N ILE A 276 -17.45 -21.27 -6.36
CA ILE A 276 -17.82 -21.59 -4.97
C ILE A 276 -18.51 -20.40 -4.27
N ALA A 277 -18.26 -19.17 -4.72
CA ALA A 277 -18.90 -18.00 -4.12
C ALA A 277 -18.93 -16.78 -5.05
N VAL A 278 -19.82 -15.84 -4.73
CA VAL A 278 -19.96 -14.53 -5.35
C VAL A 278 -20.04 -13.47 -4.25
N THR A 279 -19.41 -12.30 -4.44
CA THR A 279 -19.43 -11.21 -3.47
C THR A 279 -20.84 -10.68 -3.24
N LYS A 280 -21.22 -10.45 -1.98
CA LYS A 280 -22.46 -9.73 -1.61
C LYS A 280 -22.20 -8.27 -1.24
N ARG A 281 -20.97 -7.96 -0.81
CA ARG A 281 -20.55 -6.64 -0.34
C ARG A 281 -19.30 -6.21 -1.10
N LEU A 282 -19.31 -4.97 -1.55
CA LEU A 282 -18.19 -4.32 -2.22
C LEU A 282 -17.87 -3.07 -1.43
N GLU A 283 -16.64 -2.97 -0.96
CA GLU A 283 -16.20 -1.78 -0.23
C GLU A 283 -15.01 -1.15 -0.92
N GLY A 284 -15.11 0.15 -1.17
CA GLY A 284 -13.94 0.96 -1.47
C GLY A 284 -13.19 1.21 -0.16
N TYR A 285 -11.92 0.84 -0.12
CA TYR A 285 -11.12 0.92 1.10
C TYR A 285 -10.00 1.95 1.02
N GLU A 286 -9.45 2.16 -0.18
CA GLU A 286 -8.40 3.15 -0.39
C GLU A 286 -8.64 3.90 -1.70
N ASP A 287 -8.46 5.21 -1.64
CA ASP A 287 -8.60 6.11 -2.77
C ASP A 287 -7.30 6.89 -2.95
N ARG A 288 -6.72 6.79 -4.14
CA ARG A 288 -5.51 7.47 -4.57
C ARG A 288 -5.87 8.35 -5.75
N ALA A 289 -6.18 9.60 -5.46
CA ALA A 289 -6.47 10.62 -6.45
C ALA A 289 -6.01 11.98 -5.91
N SER A 290 -5.93 12.96 -6.81
CA SER A 290 -5.79 14.35 -6.40
C SER A 290 -7.12 14.84 -5.80
N GLU A 291 -7.10 15.93 -5.01
CA GLU A 291 -8.32 16.41 -4.32
C GLU A 291 -9.43 16.81 -5.31
N VAL A 292 -9.07 17.40 -6.45
CA VAL A 292 -10.02 17.71 -7.54
C VAL A 292 -10.28 16.47 -8.41
N GLY A 293 -9.32 15.55 -8.51
CA GLY A 293 -9.46 14.25 -9.17
C GLY A 293 -10.57 13.38 -8.58
N ASN A 294 -10.83 13.47 -7.27
CA ASN A 294 -11.96 12.81 -6.62
C ASN A 294 -13.33 13.18 -7.22
N LEU A 295 -13.42 14.38 -7.82
CA LEU A 295 -14.65 14.94 -8.38
C LEU A 295 -14.71 14.87 -9.92
N SER A 296 -13.67 14.38 -10.59
CA SER A 296 -13.59 14.33 -12.05
C SER A 296 -13.33 12.91 -12.58
N ALA A 297 -13.98 12.57 -13.68
CA ALA A 297 -14.10 11.20 -14.15
C ALA A 297 -12.81 10.68 -14.84
N ASP A 298 -12.32 9.55 -14.32
CA ASP A 298 -11.90 8.35 -15.07
C ASP A 298 -10.43 8.15 -15.51
N LEU A 299 -9.50 9.10 -15.41
CA LEU A 299 -8.13 8.88 -15.96
C LEU A 299 -6.95 8.99 -14.99
N HIS A 300 -7.13 9.53 -13.79
CA HIS A 300 -6.03 9.79 -12.84
C HIS A 300 -6.43 9.52 -11.38
N HIS A 301 -7.23 8.47 -11.18
CA HIS A 301 -7.78 8.07 -9.89
C HIS A 301 -7.63 6.57 -9.76
N TRP A 302 -6.86 6.10 -8.78
CA TRP A 302 -6.71 4.68 -8.48
C TRP A 302 -7.45 4.33 -7.19
N LYS A 303 -8.44 3.45 -7.28
CA LYS A 303 -9.25 3.01 -6.15
C LYS A 303 -8.99 1.55 -5.84
N ARG A 304 -8.70 1.24 -4.58
CA ARG A 304 -8.62 -0.14 -4.08
C ARG A 304 -10.00 -0.57 -3.61
N LEU A 305 -10.48 -1.64 -4.22
CA LEU A 305 -11.70 -2.30 -3.81
C LEU A 305 -11.37 -3.60 -3.09
N GLN A 306 -12.09 -3.84 -2.00
CA GLN A 306 -12.07 -5.08 -1.23
C GLN A 306 -13.25 -5.94 -1.64
N PHE A 307 -12.93 -7.17 -2.03
CA PHE A 307 -13.87 -8.22 -2.36
C PHE A 307 -13.89 -9.22 -1.21
N GLN A 308 -15.05 -9.34 -0.60
CA GLN A 308 -15.31 -10.31 0.45
C GLN A 308 -16.56 -11.11 0.11
N TRP A 309 -16.47 -12.41 0.34
CA TRP A 309 -17.61 -13.30 0.26
C TRP A 309 -18.29 -13.34 1.63
N SER A 310 -19.61 -13.55 1.64
CA SER A 310 -20.36 -13.64 2.91
C SER A 310 -19.61 -14.56 3.87
N SER A 311 -19.49 -14.14 5.13
CA SER A 311 -18.93 -14.97 6.20
C SER A 311 -19.76 -16.23 6.47
N GLU A 312 -20.89 -16.41 5.79
CA GLU A 312 -21.66 -17.67 5.78
C GLU A 312 -21.21 -18.62 4.65
N ASN A 313 -20.50 -18.10 3.64
CA ASN A 313 -20.17 -18.81 2.41
C ASN A 313 -18.70 -19.22 2.34
N VAL A 314 -17.75 -18.34 2.69
CA VAL A 314 -16.30 -18.62 2.56
C VAL A 314 -15.56 -18.07 3.77
N ASN A 315 -14.81 -18.93 4.47
CA ASN A 315 -14.09 -18.59 5.69
C ASN A 315 -12.76 -19.32 5.83
N VAL A 316 -12.00 -18.93 6.84
CA VAL A 316 -10.92 -19.70 7.46
C VAL A 316 -11.35 -20.09 8.87
N ASP A 317 -11.23 -21.38 9.18
CA ASP A 317 -11.56 -21.98 10.49
C ASP A 317 -10.49 -21.65 11.55
N ASN A 318 -9.21 -21.58 11.13
CA ASN A 318 -8.05 -21.23 11.97
C ASN A 318 -7.87 -22.13 13.21
N GLY A 319 -8.38 -23.36 13.15
CA GLY A 319 -8.25 -24.36 14.23
C GLY A 319 -9.28 -24.24 15.36
N GLY A 320 -10.34 -23.43 15.20
CA GLY A 320 -11.42 -23.32 16.19
C GLY A 320 -12.49 -24.42 16.04
N SER A 321 -13.00 -24.98 17.14
CA SER A 321 -14.12 -25.93 17.07
C SER A 321 -15.50 -25.25 16.95
N TYR A 322 -15.59 -23.97 17.29
CA TYR A 322 -16.86 -23.23 17.38
C TYR A 322 -17.58 -23.08 16.03
N HIS A 323 -16.87 -22.97 14.91
CA HIS A 323 -17.49 -22.58 13.64
C HIS A 323 -17.97 -23.74 12.78
N LYS A 324 -17.35 -24.92 12.89
CA LYS A 324 -17.81 -26.12 12.16
C LYS A 324 -19.27 -26.44 12.48
N ASP A 325 -19.63 -26.31 13.75
CA ASP A 325 -20.96 -26.69 14.22
C ASP A 325 -22.01 -25.58 13.97
N ASN A 326 -21.57 -24.32 13.93
CA ASN A 326 -22.45 -23.17 13.74
C ASN A 326 -22.56 -22.70 12.28
N MET A 327 -21.62 -23.09 11.41
CA MET A 327 -21.59 -22.73 9.99
C MET A 327 -21.35 -23.96 9.08
N PRO A 328 -22.20 -24.99 9.16
CA PRO A 328 -21.99 -26.25 8.43
C PRO A 328 -22.06 -26.10 6.90
N LYS A 329 -22.55 -24.96 6.39
CA LYS A 329 -22.66 -24.66 4.96
C LYS A 329 -21.49 -23.83 4.41
N SER A 330 -20.60 -23.35 5.27
CA SER A 330 -19.45 -22.55 4.83
C SER A 330 -18.39 -23.40 4.13
N PHE A 331 -17.78 -22.81 3.12
CA PHE A 331 -16.60 -23.33 2.47
C PHE A 331 -15.35 -22.82 3.20
N PHE A 332 -14.62 -23.71 3.87
CA PHE A 332 -13.42 -23.36 4.63
C PHE A 332 -12.16 -23.51 3.76
N VAL A 333 -11.53 -22.40 3.40
CA VAL A 333 -10.39 -22.40 2.45
C VAL A 333 -9.15 -23.10 3.04
N ASP A 334 -8.93 -22.99 4.35
CA ASP A 334 -7.84 -23.63 5.09
C ASP A 334 -7.98 -25.16 5.19
N ARG A 335 -9.13 -25.72 4.80
CA ARG A 335 -9.39 -27.17 4.69
C ARG A 335 -9.38 -27.68 3.25
N ASN A 336 -9.24 -26.78 2.28
CA ASN A 336 -9.35 -27.09 0.87
C ASN A 336 -8.10 -26.59 0.12
N PRO A 337 -6.92 -27.18 0.39
CA PRO A 337 -5.68 -26.71 -0.22
C PRO A 337 -5.71 -26.80 -1.74
N GLY A 338 -5.08 -25.82 -2.39
CA GLY A 338 -5.00 -25.73 -3.84
C GLY A 338 -5.07 -24.31 -4.36
N GLU A 339 -5.18 -24.19 -5.68
CA GLU A 339 -5.31 -22.92 -6.37
C GLU A 339 -6.76 -22.43 -6.36
N TYR A 340 -6.91 -21.15 -6.05
CA TYR A 340 -8.14 -20.39 -6.15
C TYR A 340 -7.99 -19.33 -7.23
N THR A 341 -9.07 -19.07 -7.96
CA THR A 341 -9.12 -18.00 -8.96
C THR A 341 -10.23 -17.02 -8.59
N VAL A 342 -9.92 -15.73 -8.59
CA VAL A 342 -10.88 -14.64 -8.43
C VAL A 342 -11.05 -13.94 -9.76
N LYS A 343 -12.29 -13.86 -10.21
CA LYS A 343 -12.66 -13.12 -11.43
C LYS A 343 -13.59 -11.98 -11.07
N VAL A 344 -13.23 -10.77 -11.47
CA VAL A 344 -14.05 -9.58 -11.22
C VAL A 344 -14.72 -9.16 -12.51
N TYR A 345 -16.02 -8.90 -12.44
CA TYR A 345 -16.86 -8.50 -13.55
C TYR A 345 -17.41 -7.09 -13.29
N ASP A 346 -17.36 -6.21 -14.28
CA ASP A 346 -18.12 -4.96 -14.32
C ASP A 346 -19.19 -5.12 -15.40
N LYS A 347 -20.48 -4.94 -15.08
CA LYS A 347 -21.57 -5.08 -16.07
C LYS A 347 -21.53 -6.41 -16.83
N ALA A 348 -21.25 -7.50 -16.11
CA ALA A 348 -21.06 -8.84 -16.65
C ALA A 348 -19.84 -9.03 -17.59
N VAL A 349 -18.99 -8.02 -17.76
CA VAL A 349 -17.72 -8.10 -18.50
C VAL A 349 -16.59 -8.31 -17.52
N GLN A 350 -15.77 -9.35 -17.72
CA GLN A 350 -14.62 -9.59 -16.85
C GLN A 350 -13.57 -8.48 -17.02
N VAL A 351 -13.19 -7.84 -15.91
CA VAL A 351 -12.24 -6.71 -15.86
C VAL A 351 -10.97 -7.01 -15.07
N ARG A 352 -10.98 -8.03 -14.20
CA ARG A 352 -9.79 -8.51 -13.48
C ARG A 352 -9.81 -10.03 -13.34
N GLU A 353 -8.62 -10.61 -13.26
CA GLU A 353 -8.40 -11.97 -12.79
C GLU A 353 -7.21 -12.00 -11.84
N ALA A 354 -7.28 -12.82 -10.80
CA ALA A 354 -6.14 -13.07 -9.92
C ALA A 354 -6.20 -14.50 -9.41
N LYS A 355 -5.03 -15.03 -9.05
CA LYS A 355 -4.88 -16.36 -8.48
C LYS A 355 -4.15 -16.31 -7.15
N PHE A 356 -4.57 -17.15 -6.21
CA PHE A 356 -3.85 -17.38 -4.97
C PHE A 356 -3.92 -18.86 -4.61
N THR A 357 -2.96 -19.32 -3.80
CA THR A 357 -2.87 -20.72 -3.40
C THR A 357 -3.00 -20.84 -1.91
N VAL A 358 -3.75 -21.84 -1.45
CA VAL A 358 -3.76 -22.26 -0.04
C VAL A 358 -2.95 -23.55 0.07
N GLY A 359 -1.96 -23.55 0.96
CA GLY A 359 -1.09 -24.67 1.26
C GLY A 359 -1.81 -25.76 2.03
N THR A 360 -1.19 -26.94 2.10
CA THR A 360 -1.70 -28.08 2.88
C THR A 360 -1.76 -27.81 4.38
N ASP A 361 -1.05 -26.79 4.85
CA ASP A 361 -1.09 -26.27 6.22
C ASP A 361 -2.24 -25.28 6.48
N GLY A 362 -3.10 -25.06 5.47
CA GLY A 362 -4.23 -24.13 5.54
C GLY A 362 -3.84 -22.65 5.36
N ARG A 363 -2.55 -22.37 5.12
CA ARG A 363 -2.06 -21.01 4.96
C ARG A 363 -2.13 -20.53 3.52
N ILE A 364 -2.41 -19.25 3.32
CA ILE A 364 -2.19 -18.64 2.01
C ILE A 364 -0.69 -18.68 1.72
N VAL A 365 -0.33 -19.26 0.58
CA VAL A 365 1.05 -19.39 0.13
C VAL A 365 1.55 -18.03 -0.32
N ASP A 366 2.64 -17.55 0.29
CA ASP A 366 3.34 -16.38 -0.21
C ASP A 366 4.03 -16.72 -1.53
N GLY A 367 3.79 -15.93 -2.58
CA GLY A 367 4.40 -16.10 -3.90
C GLY A 367 5.93 -15.90 -3.90
N GLY A 368 6.54 -15.59 -2.75
CA GLY A 368 7.98 -15.44 -2.61
C GLY A 368 8.53 -14.15 -3.20
N TYR A 369 7.67 -13.20 -3.55
CA TYR A 369 8.08 -11.89 -4.03
C TYR A 369 8.84 -11.18 -2.92
N GLN A 370 10.08 -10.75 -3.17
CA GLN A 370 10.83 -9.98 -2.17
C GLN A 370 10.15 -8.62 -2.00
N LYS A 371 9.48 -8.43 -0.86
CA LYS A 371 8.70 -7.23 -0.55
C LYS A 371 9.58 -6.25 0.22
N PRO A 372 9.60 -4.95 -0.12
CA PRO A 372 10.29 -3.96 0.68
C PRO A 372 9.48 -3.62 1.95
N GLY A 373 9.66 -4.37 3.04
CA GLY A 373 9.06 -4.07 4.36
C GLY A 373 8.04 -5.10 4.86
N TYR A 374 7.09 -4.65 5.67
CA TYR A 374 6.08 -5.46 6.35
C TYR A 374 4.70 -5.32 5.71
N LEU A 375 3.93 -6.42 5.65
CA LEU A 375 2.51 -6.39 5.33
C LEU A 375 1.71 -6.85 6.55
N ALA A 376 0.72 -6.06 6.94
CA ALA A 376 -0.12 -6.40 8.08
C ALA A 376 -1.08 -7.55 7.77
N TYR A 377 -1.52 -8.27 8.82
CA TYR A 377 -2.63 -9.24 8.77
C TYR A 377 -2.46 -10.41 7.80
N TYR A 378 -1.25 -11.00 7.75
CA TYR A 378 -0.95 -12.13 6.86
C TYR A 378 -1.22 -11.85 5.39
N LYS A 379 -1.24 -10.57 5.02
CA LYS A 379 -1.50 -10.15 3.66
C LYS A 379 -0.39 -10.64 2.74
N VAL A 380 -0.80 -11.32 1.68
CA VAL A 380 0.06 -11.80 0.62
C VAL A 380 -0.20 -10.99 -0.65
N ILE A 381 0.87 -10.70 -1.39
CA ILE A 381 0.77 -10.04 -2.70
C ILE A 381 0.50 -11.09 -3.75
N ILE A 382 -0.45 -10.80 -4.64
CA ILE A 382 -0.82 -11.66 -5.77
C ILE A 382 -0.78 -10.88 -7.08
N PRO A 383 -0.33 -11.47 -8.19
CA PRO A 383 -0.48 -10.88 -9.51
C PRO A 383 -1.96 -10.73 -9.88
N VAL A 384 -2.28 -9.64 -10.56
CA VAL A 384 -3.60 -9.38 -11.10
C VAL A 384 -3.46 -9.13 -12.59
N THR A 385 -4.21 -9.87 -13.39
CA THR A 385 -4.39 -9.59 -14.80
C THR A 385 -5.45 -8.50 -14.94
N VAL A 386 -5.06 -7.37 -15.54
CA VAL A 386 -5.97 -6.29 -15.92
C VAL A 386 -6.55 -6.63 -17.29
N ILE A 387 -7.87 -6.82 -17.37
CA ILE A 387 -8.55 -7.31 -18.57
C ILE A 387 -9.32 -6.17 -19.25
N GLY A 388 -9.27 -6.15 -20.58
CA GLY A 388 -9.95 -5.16 -21.41
C GLY A 388 -9.14 -3.87 -21.61
N THR A 389 -9.78 -2.90 -22.26
CA THR A 389 -9.14 -1.62 -22.66
C THR A 389 -9.88 -0.39 -22.12
N SER A 390 -10.83 -0.60 -21.20
CA SER A 390 -11.61 0.48 -20.58
C SER A 390 -10.73 1.41 -19.75
N GLU A 391 -9.65 0.88 -19.18
CA GLU A 391 -8.67 1.63 -18.40
C GLU A 391 -7.39 1.79 -19.21
N LYS A 392 -6.99 3.04 -19.51
CA LYS A 392 -5.69 3.32 -20.12
C LYS A 392 -4.61 3.39 -19.05
N TRP A 393 -3.69 2.43 -19.04
CA TRP A 393 -2.61 2.37 -18.06
C TRP A 393 -1.29 1.88 -18.65
N ASN A 394 -0.18 2.20 -17.98
CA ASN A 394 1.15 1.74 -18.33
C ASN A 394 1.42 0.32 -17.78
N ALA A 395 1.24 -0.70 -18.63
CA ALA A 395 1.47 -2.09 -18.28
C ALA A 395 2.90 -2.45 -17.86
N ALA A 396 3.88 -1.59 -18.16
CA ALA A 396 5.27 -1.77 -17.76
C ALA A 396 5.64 -1.06 -16.45
N ALA A 397 4.77 -0.20 -15.90
CA ALA A 397 5.10 0.65 -14.75
C ALA A 397 5.51 -0.18 -13.52
N TRP A 398 4.93 -1.35 -13.31
CA TRP A 398 5.27 -2.22 -12.19
C TRP A 398 6.76 -2.65 -12.16
N LYS A 399 7.44 -2.69 -13.31
CA LYS A 399 8.84 -3.14 -13.40
C LYS A 399 9.82 -2.12 -12.81
N THR A 400 9.50 -0.84 -12.92
CA THR A 400 10.43 0.26 -12.62
C THR A 400 9.90 1.25 -11.59
N GLU A 401 8.58 1.33 -11.43
CA GLU A 401 7.91 2.32 -10.59
C GLU A 401 7.25 1.69 -9.36
N ALA A 402 7.13 0.36 -9.30
CA ALA A 402 6.50 -0.32 -8.17
C ALA A 402 7.13 0.08 -6.83
N PHE A 403 6.29 0.34 -5.83
CA PHE A 403 6.68 0.83 -4.50
C PHE A 403 7.62 2.04 -4.58
N TYR A 404 7.30 2.95 -5.50
CA TYR A 404 8.07 4.16 -5.78
C TYR A 404 9.53 3.83 -6.14
N GLY A 405 9.73 2.95 -7.12
CA GLY A 405 11.07 2.59 -7.60
C GLY A 405 11.78 1.50 -6.79
N ASN A 406 11.04 0.72 -6.00
CA ASN A 406 11.51 -0.47 -5.28
C ASN A 406 10.75 -1.71 -5.78
N PRO A 407 10.97 -2.15 -7.03
CA PRO A 407 10.22 -3.26 -7.62
C PRO A 407 10.48 -4.57 -6.88
N MET A 408 9.45 -5.44 -6.87
CA MET A 408 9.53 -6.75 -6.24
C MET A 408 10.35 -7.71 -7.09
N ALA A 409 11.39 -8.31 -6.50
CA ALA A 409 12.14 -9.36 -7.18
C ALA A 409 11.25 -10.60 -7.40
N GLY A 410 11.31 -11.17 -8.60
CA GLY A 410 10.56 -12.36 -8.98
C GLY A 410 9.07 -12.12 -9.29
N PHE A 411 8.55 -10.90 -9.14
CA PHE A 411 7.17 -10.61 -9.49
C PHE A 411 6.99 -10.59 -11.02
N THR A 412 5.95 -11.26 -11.49
CA THR A 412 5.56 -11.30 -12.90
C THR A 412 4.07 -11.11 -13.03
N VAL A 413 3.66 -10.17 -13.88
CA VAL A 413 2.25 -10.00 -14.24
C VAL A 413 1.81 -11.19 -15.09
N GLN A 414 0.59 -11.66 -14.84
CA GLN A 414 -0.06 -12.79 -15.54
C GLN A 414 -0.71 -12.35 -16.85
#